data_AF-A0A6P0JWN6-F1
#
_entry.id   AF-A0A6P0JWN6-F1
#
_cell.length_a   1.000
_cell.length_b   1.000
_cell.length_c   1.000
_cell.angle_alpha   90.00
_cell.angle_beta   90.00
_cell.angle_gamma   90.00
#
_symmetry.space_group_name_H-M   'P 1'
#
loop_
_entity.id
_entity.type
_entity.pdbx_description
1 polymer ?
#
loop_
_entity_poly.entity_id
_entity_poly.type
_entity_poly.pdbx_seq_one_letter_code
_entity_poly.pdbx_strand_id
1 'polypeptide(L)'
;TIFTGNFSFLLLGLGGGILCYVLALFPRFKSWGNTDVLTLLCNPYASPLHPLPATLTGEIIGRGDSGYAFGSDLMFEDETGLMFIHYASFWGPLGNFLFGATQANKFIGEGGKVRGWFRRGIAPYLDLHQMSLGGEVVKGYHNAWLLIIGVLLVLVGGMTLLLSM
;
A
#
# COMPACT_ATOMS: atom_id res chain seq x y z
N THR A 1 21.35 -29.40 19.17
CA THR A 1 20.55 -28.71 20.21
C THR A 1 20.85 -27.22 20.28
N ILE A 2 22.11 -26.75 20.31
CA ILE A 2 22.41 -25.30 20.37
C ILE A 2 22.13 -24.56 19.05
N PHE A 3 22.46 -25.17 17.91
CA PHE A 3 22.33 -24.51 16.60
C PHE A 3 20.87 -24.29 16.18
N THR A 4 19.98 -25.24 16.52
CA THR A 4 18.54 -25.15 16.26
C THR A 4 17.86 -24.08 17.10
N GLY A 5 18.22 -23.96 18.39
CA GLY A 5 17.64 -22.93 19.27
C GLY A 5 17.97 -21.50 18.83
N ASN A 6 19.22 -21.23 18.44
CA ASN A 6 19.63 -19.91 17.94
C ASN A 6 18.88 -19.50 16.66
N PHE A 7 18.61 -20.46 15.78
CA PHE A 7 17.86 -20.21 14.55
C PHE A 7 16.39 -19.84 14.82
N SER A 8 15.76 -20.48 15.81
CA SER A 8 14.39 -20.16 16.22
C SER A 8 14.25 -18.74 16.79
N PHE A 9 15.20 -18.30 17.63
CA PHE A 9 15.19 -16.92 18.15
C PHE A 9 15.38 -15.87 17.04
N LEU A 10 16.20 -16.16 16.04
CA LEU A 10 16.39 -15.28 14.89
C LEU A 10 15.10 -15.14 14.06
N LEU A 11 14.39 -16.25 13.80
CA LEU A 11 13.11 -16.23 13.08
C LEU A 11 12.02 -15.49 13.86
N LEU A 12 11.93 -15.70 15.18
CA LEU A 12 11.00 -14.99 16.05
C LEU A 12 11.29 -13.48 16.10
N GLY A 13 12.57 -13.10 16.21
CA GLY A 13 12.99 -11.70 16.20
C GLY A 13 12.68 -11.00 14.87
N LEU A 14 12.98 -11.65 13.74
CA LEU A 14 12.64 -11.13 12.42
C LEU A 14 11.13 -11.01 12.21
N GLY A 15 10.37 -12.07 12.54
CA GLY A 15 8.91 -12.06 12.41
C GLY A 15 8.26 -10.99 13.27
N GLY A 16 8.69 -10.86 14.53
CA GLY A 16 8.23 -9.81 15.43
C GLY A 16 8.60 -8.40 14.94
N GLY A 17 9.82 -8.20 14.46
CA GLY A 17 10.27 -6.93 13.89
C GLY A 17 9.45 -6.50 12.68
N ILE A 18 9.13 -7.42 11.77
CA ILE A 18 8.27 -7.16 10.60
C ILE A 18 6.86 -6.77 11.04
N LEU A 19 6.28 -7.46 12.03
CA LEU A 19 4.95 -7.12 12.54
C LEU A 19 4.93 -5.74 13.19
N CYS A 20 5.93 -5.41 14.02
CA CYS A 20 6.07 -4.07 14.60
C CYS A 20 6.21 -3.00 13.52
N TYR A 21 7.02 -3.26 12.49
CA TYR A 21 7.21 -2.34 11.35
C TYR A 21 5.89 -2.07 10.63
N VAL A 22 5.13 -3.10 10.28
CA VAL A 22 3.85 -2.92 9.57
C VAL A 22 2.83 -2.16 10.43
N LEU A 23 2.75 -2.45 11.73
CA LEU A 23 1.85 -1.74 12.64
C LEU A 23 2.24 -0.26 12.80
N ALA A 24 3.53 0.06 12.81
CA ALA A 24 4.01 1.43 12.94
C ALA A 24 3.78 2.27 11.68
N LEU A 25 4.01 1.72 10.49
CA LEU A 25 3.90 2.47 9.23
C LEU A 25 2.48 2.60 8.67
N PHE A 26 1.54 1.77 9.14
CA PHE A 26 0.15 1.73 8.67
C PHE A 26 -0.82 1.85 9.84
N PRO A 27 -0.84 3.00 10.53
CA PRO A 27 -1.86 3.26 11.53
C PRO A 27 -3.25 3.22 10.88
N ARG A 28 -4.18 2.51 11.52
CA ARG A 28 -5.58 2.43 11.08
C ARG A 28 -6.26 3.77 11.33
N PHE A 29 -6.50 4.54 10.28
CA PHE A 29 -7.34 5.74 10.38
C PHE A 29 -8.81 5.36 10.26
N LYS A 30 -9.63 5.88 11.18
CA LYS A 30 -11.07 5.66 11.22
C LYS A 30 -11.86 6.69 10.41
N SER A 31 -11.26 7.85 10.12
CA SER A 31 -11.86 8.94 9.37
C SER A 31 -10.99 9.29 8.17
N TRP A 32 -11.62 9.36 6.99
CA TRP A 32 -10.99 9.79 5.74
C TRP A 32 -11.48 11.21 5.45
N GLY A 33 -10.58 12.19 5.49
CA GLY A 33 -10.92 13.57 5.15
C GLY A 33 -11.13 13.72 3.65
N ASN A 34 -12.18 14.42 3.24
CA ASN A 34 -12.34 14.84 1.83
C ASN A 34 -11.45 16.06 1.59
N THR A 35 -10.56 16.00 0.61
CA THR A 35 -9.55 17.04 0.37
C THR A 35 -9.15 17.03 -1.10
N ASP A 36 -8.54 18.12 -1.55
CA ASP A 36 -8.08 18.28 -2.94
C ASP A 36 -6.57 18.03 -3.04
N VAL A 37 -6.09 17.71 -4.24
CA VAL A 37 -4.67 17.43 -4.50
C VAL A 37 -3.78 18.59 -4.06
N LEU A 38 -4.11 19.82 -4.43
CA LEU A 38 -3.32 21.01 -4.07
C LEU A 38 -3.21 21.20 -2.54
N THR A 39 -4.31 20.98 -1.82
CA THR A 39 -4.34 21.13 -0.36
C THR A 39 -3.45 20.11 0.33
N LEU A 40 -3.39 18.87 -0.17
CA LEU A 40 -2.48 17.84 0.33
C LEU A 40 -1.02 18.21 0.06
N LEU A 41 -0.71 18.70 -1.15
CA LEU A 41 0.63 19.10 -1.54
C LEU A 41 1.15 20.29 -0.72
N CYS A 42 0.27 21.24 -0.40
CA CYS A 42 0.59 22.41 0.42
C CYS A 42 0.72 22.09 1.92
N ASN A 43 0.38 20.88 2.36
CA ASN A 43 0.39 20.55 3.78
C ASN A 43 1.83 20.31 4.31
N PRO A 44 2.34 21.15 5.24
CA PRO A 44 3.69 21.01 5.75
C PRO A 44 3.88 19.80 6.66
N TYR A 45 2.80 19.25 7.24
CA TYR A 45 2.83 18.13 8.18
C TYR A 45 2.83 16.76 7.49
N ALA A 46 2.63 16.72 6.17
CA ALA A 46 2.75 15.48 5.41
C ALA A 46 4.21 15.02 5.35
N SER A 47 4.48 13.79 5.76
CA SER A 47 5.81 13.18 5.75
C SER A 47 5.71 11.72 5.34
N PRO A 48 6.77 11.10 4.77
CA PRO A 48 6.79 9.67 4.49
C PRO A 48 6.46 8.81 5.72
N LEU A 49 6.83 9.27 6.93
CA LEU A 49 6.56 8.57 8.19
C LEU A 49 5.21 8.93 8.82
N HIS A 50 4.63 10.07 8.44
CA HIS A 50 3.31 10.53 8.89
C HIS A 50 2.35 10.61 7.71
N PRO A 51 1.81 9.46 7.25
CA PRO A 51 0.84 9.45 6.17
C PRO A 51 -0.46 10.14 6.58
N LEU A 52 -1.03 10.95 5.68
CA LEU A 52 -2.31 11.62 5.91
C LEU A 52 -3.45 10.85 5.22
N PRO A 53 -4.57 10.55 5.91
CA PRO A 53 -5.72 9.93 5.27
C PRO A 53 -6.44 10.94 4.39
N ALA A 54 -6.55 10.66 3.09
CA ALA A 54 -7.19 11.54 2.14
C ALA A 54 -8.20 10.80 1.26
N THR A 55 -9.28 11.49 0.92
CA THR A 55 -10.24 11.13 -0.12
C THR A 55 -10.17 12.21 -1.19
N LEU A 56 -9.84 11.81 -2.41
CA LEU A 56 -9.79 12.67 -3.59
C LEU A 56 -10.92 12.28 -4.55
N THR A 57 -11.39 13.23 -5.35
CA THR A 57 -12.41 13.03 -6.38
C THR A 57 -11.91 13.58 -7.70
N GLY A 58 -12.03 12.84 -8.79
CA GLY A 58 -11.33 13.17 -10.03
C GLY A 58 -11.30 12.00 -11.00
N GLU A 59 -10.40 12.03 -11.97
CA GLU A 59 -10.34 11.08 -13.08
C GLU A 59 -8.95 10.46 -13.22
N ILE A 60 -8.90 9.20 -13.66
CA ILE A 60 -7.62 8.56 -14.00
C ILE A 60 -7.29 8.88 -15.46
N ILE A 61 -6.28 9.72 -15.65
CA ILE A 61 -5.84 10.15 -16.99
C ILE A 61 -4.90 9.15 -17.66
N GLY A 62 -4.26 8.27 -16.89
CA GLY A 62 -3.27 7.35 -17.45
C GLY A 62 -2.50 6.53 -16.42
N ARG A 63 -1.41 5.93 -16.89
CA ARG A 63 -0.50 5.11 -16.08
C ARG A 63 0.66 5.95 -15.57
N GLY A 64 1.12 5.65 -14.36
CA GLY A 64 2.22 6.34 -13.70
C GLY A 64 3.59 6.09 -14.35
N ASP A 65 3.77 4.94 -14.99
CA ASP A 65 5.05 4.53 -15.58
C ASP A 65 4.94 4.38 -17.10
N SER A 66 5.72 5.17 -17.83
CA SER A 66 5.71 5.20 -19.30
C SER A 66 6.57 4.05 -19.84
N GLY A 67 5.93 2.91 -20.11
CA GLY A 67 6.56 1.75 -20.75
C GLY A 67 6.53 0.46 -19.93
N TYR A 68 6.18 0.53 -18.64
CA TYR A 68 5.98 -0.68 -17.83
C TYR A 68 4.50 -1.09 -17.85
N ALA A 69 4.16 -2.00 -18.75
CA ALA A 69 2.78 -2.50 -18.93
C ALA A 69 2.19 -3.16 -17.65
N PHE A 70 3.05 -3.45 -16.67
CA PHE A 70 2.71 -4.08 -15.40
C PHE A 70 2.80 -3.12 -14.21
N GLY A 71 3.06 -1.83 -14.47
CA GLY A 71 3.06 -0.80 -13.45
C GLY A 71 1.66 -0.69 -12.84
N SER A 72 1.59 -0.82 -11.52
CA SER A 72 0.36 -0.65 -10.75
C SER A 72 0.06 0.81 -10.44
N ASP A 73 0.97 1.73 -10.81
CA ASP A 73 0.84 3.14 -10.52
C ASP A 73 -0.07 3.82 -11.56
N LEU A 74 -0.98 4.65 -11.07
CA LEU A 74 -1.99 5.34 -11.88
C LEU A 74 -1.80 6.85 -11.72
N MET A 75 -1.97 7.59 -12.82
CA MET A 75 -2.03 9.05 -12.78
C MET A 75 -3.48 9.46 -12.57
N PHE A 76 -3.72 10.25 -11.53
CA PHE A 76 -5.02 10.77 -11.16
C PHE A 76 -5.01 12.28 -11.23
N GLU A 77 -6.00 12.84 -11.90
CA GLU A 77 -6.22 14.26 -12.04
C GLU A 77 -7.47 14.66 -11.26
N ASP A 78 -7.28 15.62 -10.37
CA ASP A 78 -8.33 16.35 -9.68
C ASP A 78 -8.44 17.76 -10.30
N GLU A 79 -9.50 18.49 -10.00
CA GLU A 79 -9.71 19.87 -10.46
C GLU A 79 -8.53 20.80 -10.11
N THR A 80 -7.81 20.48 -9.04
CA THR A 80 -6.70 21.28 -8.53
C THR A 80 -5.32 20.85 -9.02
N GLY A 81 -5.19 19.66 -9.64
CA GLY A 81 -3.93 19.17 -10.17
C GLY A 81 -3.79 17.65 -10.25
N LEU A 82 -2.59 17.22 -10.60
CA LEU A 82 -2.26 15.81 -10.87
C LEU A 82 -1.51 15.18 -9.70
N MET A 83 -1.88 13.94 -9.35
CA MET A 83 -1.23 13.11 -8.34
C MET A 83 -1.04 11.67 -8.83
N PHE A 84 0.03 11.02 -8.37
CA PHE A 84 0.22 9.59 -8.58
C PHE A 84 -0.45 8.77 -7.48
N ILE A 85 -1.19 7.74 -7.88
CA ILE A 85 -1.77 6.74 -6.98
C ILE A 85 -0.96 5.47 -7.09
N HIS A 86 -0.41 5.02 -5.96
CA HIS A 86 0.28 3.76 -5.85
C HIS A 86 -0.70 2.65 -5.47
N TYR A 87 -0.97 1.72 -6.39
CA TYR A 87 -1.80 0.55 -6.09
C TYR A 87 -0.96 -0.60 -5.53
N ALA A 88 -1.36 -1.11 -4.36
CA ALA A 88 -0.81 -2.31 -3.76
C ALA A 88 -1.88 -3.41 -3.64
N SER A 89 -1.62 -4.54 -4.29
CA SER A 89 -2.50 -5.70 -4.29
C SER A 89 -2.30 -6.58 -3.05
N PHE A 90 -3.36 -7.33 -2.70
CA PHE A 90 -3.34 -8.28 -1.59
C PHE A 90 -2.28 -9.37 -1.75
N TRP A 91 -2.04 -9.83 -2.98
CA TRP A 91 -1.05 -10.86 -3.32
C TRP A 91 0.37 -10.30 -3.54
N GLY A 92 0.64 -9.06 -3.13
CA GLY A 92 1.95 -8.44 -3.28
C GLY A 92 2.35 -8.28 -4.76
N PRO A 93 3.61 -8.56 -5.13
CA PRO A 93 4.14 -8.30 -6.48
C PRO A 93 3.38 -9.00 -7.61
N LEU A 94 2.91 -10.24 -7.39
CA LEU A 94 2.10 -10.96 -8.38
C LEU A 94 0.74 -10.29 -8.61
N GLY A 95 0.11 -9.80 -7.54
CA GLY A 95 -1.16 -9.10 -7.65
C GLY A 95 -1.02 -7.73 -8.31
N ASN A 96 0.08 -7.01 -8.06
CA ASN A 96 0.40 -5.75 -8.72
C ASN A 96 0.57 -5.97 -10.24
N PHE A 97 1.28 -7.03 -10.62
CA PHE A 97 1.48 -7.41 -12.01
C PHE A 97 0.16 -7.72 -12.74
N LEU A 98 -0.71 -8.54 -12.13
CA LEU A 98 -2.00 -8.90 -12.72
C LEU A 98 -2.95 -7.69 -12.83
N PHE A 99 -2.96 -6.83 -11.80
CA PHE A 99 -3.76 -5.62 -11.79
C PHE A 99 -3.29 -4.62 -12.86
N GLY A 100 -1.98 -4.38 -12.95
CA GLY A 100 -1.37 -3.52 -13.98
C GLY A 100 -1.60 -4.04 -15.40
N ALA A 101 -1.56 -5.36 -15.59
CA ALA A 101 -1.79 -5.99 -16.89
C ALA A 101 -3.25 -5.88 -17.37
N THR A 102 -4.22 -6.03 -16.48
CA THR A 102 -5.62 -6.26 -16.89
C THR A 102 -6.60 -5.16 -16.48
N GLN A 103 -6.50 -4.66 -15.25
CA GLN A 103 -7.48 -3.71 -14.70
C GLN A 103 -7.06 -2.26 -14.89
N ALA A 104 -5.76 -1.97 -14.89
CA ALA A 104 -5.28 -0.60 -15.05
C ALA A 104 -5.77 0.08 -16.33
N ASN A 105 -5.85 -0.63 -17.46
CA ASN A 105 -6.37 -0.06 -18.72
C ASN A 105 -7.86 0.24 -18.70
N LYS A 106 -8.64 -0.52 -17.93
CA LYS A 106 -10.09 -0.36 -17.86
C LYS A 106 -10.49 0.92 -17.13
N PHE A 107 -9.63 1.39 -16.22
CA PHE A 107 -9.89 2.57 -15.40
C PHE A 107 -9.36 3.87 -16.01
N ILE A 108 -8.62 3.82 -17.12
CA ILE A 108 -8.16 5.04 -17.81
C ILE A 108 -9.35 5.72 -18.47
N GLY A 109 -9.55 7.01 -18.17
CA GLY A 109 -10.70 7.80 -18.62
C GLY A 109 -11.93 7.69 -17.72
N GLU A 110 -11.84 6.95 -16.61
CA GLU A 110 -12.95 6.79 -15.66
C GLU A 110 -12.82 7.75 -14.48
N GLY A 111 -13.88 8.50 -14.24
CA GLY A 111 -14.04 9.38 -13.09
C GLY A 111 -14.47 8.62 -11.83
N GLY A 112 -14.01 9.06 -10.67
CA GLY A 112 -14.30 8.37 -9.43
C GLY A 112 -13.81 9.06 -8.15
N LYS A 113 -13.93 8.29 -7.06
CA LYS A 113 -13.41 8.68 -5.74
C LYS A 113 -12.31 7.73 -5.33
N VAL A 114 -11.20 8.29 -4.89
CA VAL A 114 -10.02 7.54 -4.47
C VAL A 114 -9.76 7.85 -3.00
N ARG A 115 -9.55 6.82 -2.19
CA ARG A 115 -9.22 6.91 -0.77
C ARG A 115 -7.88 6.25 -0.53
N GLY A 116 -7.01 6.94 0.19
CA GLY A 116 -5.67 6.44 0.43
C GLY A 116 -4.88 7.27 1.44
N TRP A 117 -3.66 6.83 1.65
CA TRP A 117 -2.69 7.51 2.50
C TRP A 117 -1.77 8.36 1.65
N PHE A 118 -1.83 9.66 1.84
CA PHE A 118 -0.92 10.60 1.18
C PHE A 118 0.44 10.57 1.88
N ARG A 119 1.50 10.31 1.11
CA ARG A 119 2.90 10.36 1.57
C ARG A 119 3.68 11.37 0.74
N ARG A 120 4.37 12.28 1.44
CA ARG A 120 5.18 13.32 0.81
C ARG A 120 6.60 12.83 0.57
N GLY A 121 6.85 12.24 -0.60
CA GLY A 121 8.19 11.85 -1.06
C GLY A 121 8.83 12.88 -2.01
N ILE A 122 9.90 12.47 -2.70
CA ILE A 122 10.49 13.23 -3.84
C ILE A 122 9.46 13.37 -4.96
N ALA A 123 8.71 12.30 -5.22
CA ALA A 123 7.43 12.34 -5.92
C ALA A 123 6.33 12.11 -4.87
N PRO A 124 5.35 13.01 -4.72
CA PRO A 124 4.22 12.78 -3.84
C PRO A 124 3.32 11.70 -4.44
N TYR A 125 2.92 10.74 -3.62
CA TYR A 125 2.04 9.65 -4.03
C TYR A 125 0.97 9.35 -2.97
N LEU A 126 -0.14 8.81 -3.44
CA LEU A 126 -1.24 8.34 -2.62
C LEU A 126 -1.23 6.81 -2.61
N ASP A 127 -0.95 6.19 -1.46
CA ASP A 127 -1.10 4.74 -1.31
C ASP A 127 -2.60 4.39 -1.30
N LEU A 128 -3.05 3.62 -2.29
CA LEU A 128 -4.46 3.30 -2.43
C LEU A 128 -4.95 2.39 -1.29
N HIS A 129 -6.02 2.82 -0.64
CA HIS A 129 -6.83 1.97 0.23
C HIS A 129 -8.08 1.46 -0.49
N GLN A 130 -8.80 2.35 -1.16
CA GLN A 130 -10.02 2.01 -1.88
C GLN A 130 -10.28 3.04 -2.97
N MET A 131 -10.57 2.60 -4.18
CA MET A 131 -11.07 3.45 -5.26
C MET A 131 -12.45 2.97 -5.71
N SER A 132 -13.28 3.91 -6.11
CA SER A 132 -14.59 3.69 -6.71
C SER A 132 -14.61 4.43 -8.04
N LEU A 133 -14.52 3.71 -9.16
CA LEU A 133 -14.39 4.25 -10.51
C LEU A 133 -15.49 3.64 -11.38
N GLY A 134 -16.27 4.45 -12.09
CA GLY A 134 -17.33 3.96 -12.98
C GLY A 134 -18.38 3.03 -12.32
N GLY A 135 -18.52 3.08 -10.99
CA GLY A 135 -19.38 2.17 -10.21
C GLY A 135 -18.71 0.87 -9.73
N GLU A 136 -17.47 0.58 -10.14
CA GLU A 136 -16.67 -0.53 -9.62
C GLU A 136 -15.82 -0.08 -8.43
N VAL A 137 -15.86 -0.88 -7.35
CA VAL A 137 -15.08 -0.62 -6.14
C VAL A 137 -13.88 -1.55 -6.12
N VAL A 138 -12.69 -0.98 -6.25
CA VAL A 138 -11.42 -1.71 -6.09
C VAL A 138 -10.82 -1.36 -4.74
N LYS A 139 -10.44 -2.39 -3.98
CA LYS A 139 -9.75 -2.23 -2.70
C LYS A 139 -8.26 -2.50 -2.88
N GLY A 140 -7.44 -1.59 -2.36
CA GLY A 140 -6.01 -1.77 -2.19
C GLY A 140 -5.74 -2.40 -0.83
N TYR A 141 -4.90 -3.44 -0.81
CA TYR A 141 -4.50 -4.12 0.41
C TYR A 141 -3.01 -3.89 0.61
N HIS A 142 -2.68 -2.69 1.02
CA HIS A 142 -1.31 -2.33 1.33
C HIS A 142 -0.80 -3.21 2.49
N ASN A 143 0.30 -3.94 2.27
CA ASN A 143 1.05 -4.74 3.25
C ASN A 143 0.35 -5.94 3.92
N ALA A 144 -0.78 -6.42 3.38
CA ALA A 144 -1.33 -7.71 3.80
C ALA A 144 -0.30 -8.85 3.65
N TRP A 145 0.49 -8.79 2.59
CA TRP A 145 1.57 -9.74 2.33
C TRP A 145 2.67 -9.74 3.40
N LEU A 146 3.12 -8.56 3.85
CA LEU A 146 4.14 -8.46 4.90
C LEU A 146 3.62 -8.96 6.25
N LEU A 147 2.34 -8.74 6.56
CA LEU A 147 1.70 -9.35 7.74
C LEU A 147 1.69 -10.87 7.64
N ILE A 148 1.31 -11.42 6.49
CA ILE A 148 1.32 -12.88 6.27
C ILE A 148 2.73 -13.45 6.46
N ILE A 149 3.75 -12.81 5.88
CA ILE A 149 5.15 -13.21 6.06
C ILE A 149 5.56 -13.13 7.53
N GLY A 150 5.25 -12.02 8.21
CA GLY A 150 5.57 -11.83 9.63
C GLY A 150 4.95 -12.90 10.51
N VAL A 151 3.65 -13.19 10.32
CA VAL A 151 2.95 -14.27 11.05
C VAL A 151 3.55 -15.63 10.74
N LEU A 152 3.82 -15.93 9.47
CA LEU A 152 4.38 -17.22 9.06
C LEU A 152 5.78 -17.42 9.67
N LEU A 153 6.64 -16.40 9.67
CA LEU A 153 7.96 -16.45 10.31
C LEU A 153 7.85 -16.69 11.81
N VAL A 154 6.91 -16.06 12.50
CA VAL A 154 6.67 -16.29 13.93
C VAL A 154 6.20 -17.72 14.19
N LEU A 155 5.26 -18.24 13.38
CA LEU A 155 4.76 -19.61 13.53
C LEU A 155 5.86 -20.66 13.27
N VAL A 156 6.66 -20.48 12.23
CA VAL A 156 7.80 -21.36 11.92
C VAL A 156 8.88 -21.26 13.00
N GLY A 157 9.16 -20.05 13.50
CA GLY A 157 10.08 -19.84 14.62
C GLY A 157 9.60 -20.52 15.90
N GLY A 158 8.31 -20.43 16.22
CA GLY A 158 7.73 -21.12 17.38
C GLY A 158 7.71 -22.64 17.23
N MET A 159 7.38 -23.16 16.04
CA MET A 159 7.35 -24.59 15.77
C MET A 159 8.76 -25.21 15.85
N THR A 160 9.76 -24.54 15.29
CA THR A 160 11.17 -25.00 15.37
C THR A 160 11.69 -24.95 16.80
N LEU A 161 11.26 -23.98 17.60
CA LEU A 161 11.61 -23.90 19.02
C LEU A 161 11.03 -25.09 19.78
N LEU A 162 9.75 -25.41 19.59
CA LEU A 162 9.08 -26.57 20.20
C LEU A 162 9.72 -27.90 19.82
N LEU A 163 10.18 -28.07 18.58
CA LEU A 163 10.88 -29.27 18.11
C LEU A 163 12.32 -29.39 18.65
N SER A 164 12.88 -28.29 19.17
CA SER A 164 14.24 -28.24 19.70
C SER A 164 14.35 -28.42 21.21
N MET A 165 13.21 -28.31 21.92
CA MET A 165 13.05 -28.61 23.35
C MET A 165 12.91 -30.12 23.57
#